data_AF-A0A7S2LQF9-F1
#
_entry.id   AF-A0A7S2LQF9-F1
#
_cell.length_a   1.000
_cell.length_b   1.000
_cell.length_c   1.000
_cell.angle_alpha   90.00
_cell.angle_beta   90.00
_cell.angle_gamma   90.00
#
_symmetry.space_group_name_H-M   'P 1'
#
loop_
_entity.id
_entity.type
_entity.pdbx_description
1 polymer ?
#
loop_
_entity_poly.entity_id
_entity_poly.type
_entity_poly.pdbx_seq_one_letter_code
_entity_poly.pdbx_strand_id
1 'polypeptide(L)'
;DEVTVSLDVCVRQDLLKWLARESDERGATIIYATHIFDGLDDWATDLFYLTDRGACGWQGKMKDLAVYQELKAKNHPAKMLAIADHWLRAELNRARERKQKEKASGALAHQLDPTDRQGGYASGRGIKVETTSTQIVRQGRLSDIMGNSGVLEKKKRVVEVSN
;
A
#
# COMPACT_ATOMS: atom_id res chain seq x y z
N ASP A 1 -22.51 6.37 -4.93
CA ASP A 1 -21.12 5.95 -4.69
C ASP A 1 -20.71 6.45 -3.31
N GLU A 2 -20.26 5.56 -2.43
CA GLU A 2 -19.82 5.86 -1.05
C GLU A 2 -20.73 6.77 -0.20
N VAL A 3 -22.04 6.72 -0.42
CA VAL A 3 -23.02 7.61 0.26
C VAL A 3 -23.06 7.42 1.78
N THR A 4 -22.58 6.29 2.30
CA THR A 4 -22.61 5.93 3.72
C THR A 4 -21.39 6.36 4.53
N VAL A 5 -20.39 6.98 3.91
CA VAL A 5 -19.16 7.38 4.62
C VAL A 5 -19.44 8.50 5.63
N SER A 6 -20.35 9.41 5.31
CA SER A 6 -20.73 10.54 6.17
C SER A 6 -21.97 10.28 7.03
N LEU A 7 -22.55 9.07 6.98
CA LEU A 7 -23.78 8.74 7.68
C LEU A 7 -23.50 8.04 9.00
N ASP A 8 -24.21 8.45 10.04
CA ASP A 8 -24.25 7.73 11.31
C ASP A 8 -24.88 6.33 11.13
N VAL A 9 -24.61 5.43 12.06
CA VAL A 9 -25.01 4.02 12.03
C VAL A 9 -26.52 3.87 11.83
N CYS A 10 -27.35 4.61 12.55
CA CYS A 10 -28.81 4.51 12.42
C CYS A 10 -29.29 4.93 11.03
N VAL A 11 -28.81 6.08 10.53
CA VAL A 11 -29.20 6.62 9.22
C VAL A 11 -28.77 5.70 8.09
N ARG A 12 -27.58 5.11 8.20
CA ARG A 12 -27.09 4.11 7.25
C ARG A 12 -28.00 2.89 7.17
N GLN A 13 -28.42 2.35 8.32
CA GLN A 13 -29.30 1.18 8.33
C GLN A 13 -30.67 1.48 7.72
N ASP A 14 -31.21 2.67 7.97
CA ASP A 14 -32.50 3.06 7.38
C ASP A 14 -32.39 3.30 5.87
N LEU A 15 -31.28 3.87 5.40
CA LEU A 15 -30.99 4.00 3.97
C LEU A 15 -30.91 2.64 3.28
N LEU A 16 -30.19 1.67 3.85
CA LEU A 16 -30.07 0.32 3.27
C LEU A 16 -31.43 -0.38 3.20
N LYS A 17 -32.26 -0.28 4.24
CA LYS A 17 -33.63 -0.82 4.22
C LYS A 17 -34.49 -0.16 3.16
N TRP A 18 -34.37 1.16 3.01
CA TRP A 18 -35.10 1.90 1.98
C TRP A 18 -34.67 1.48 0.56
N LEU A 19 -33.37 1.32 0.33
CA LEU A 19 -32.82 0.83 -0.93
C LEU A 19 -33.33 -0.59 -1.26
N ALA A 20 -33.31 -1.49 -0.26
CA ALA A 20 -33.86 -2.84 -0.42
C ALA A 20 -35.34 -2.83 -0.80
N ARG A 21 -36.14 -2.00 -0.11
CA ARG A 21 -37.55 -1.84 -0.41
C ARG A 21 -37.80 -1.30 -1.81
N GLU A 22 -37.05 -0.30 -2.24
CA GLU A 22 -37.19 0.28 -3.59
C GLU A 22 -36.77 -0.71 -4.68
N SER A 23 -35.75 -1.55 -4.43
CA SER A 23 -35.42 -2.65 -5.36
C SER A 23 -36.56 -3.66 -5.50
N ASP A 24 -37.24 -4.01 -4.40
CA ASP A 24 -38.33 -5.00 -4.41
C ASP A 24 -39.65 -4.44 -4.97
N GLU A 25 -40.05 -3.23 -4.56
CA GLU A 25 -41.33 -2.63 -4.94
C GLU A 25 -41.31 -2.08 -6.37
N ARG A 26 -40.18 -1.53 -6.82
CA ARG A 26 -40.07 -0.84 -8.12
C ARG A 26 -39.23 -1.60 -9.14
N GLY A 27 -38.61 -2.71 -8.75
CA GLY A 27 -37.69 -3.46 -9.62
C GLY A 27 -36.41 -2.67 -9.96
N ALA A 28 -36.02 -1.72 -9.11
CA ALA A 28 -34.83 -0.91 -9.34
C ALA A 28 -33.56 -1.76 -9.19
N THR A 29 -32.64 -1.67 -10.15
CA THR A 29 -31.29 -2.25 -10.01
C THR A 29 -30.38 -1.26 -9.33
N ILE A 30 -29.86 -1.63 -8.16
CA ILE A 30 -29.03 -0.74 -7.34
C ILE A 30 -27.59 -1.25 -7.39
N ILE A 31 -26.69 -0.39 -7.87
CA ILE A 31 -25.25 -0.65 -7.84
C ILE A 31 -24.68 0.08 -6.63
N TYR A 32 -24.18 -0.69 -5.68
CA TYR A 32 -23.71 -0.16 -4.40
C TYR A 32 -22.20 -0.35 -4.26
N ALA A 33 -21.45 0.73 -4.48
CA ALA A 33 -20.00 0.79 -4.29
C ALA A 33 -19.69 1.40 -2.91
N THR A 34 -19.04 0.62 -2.05
CA THR A 34 -18.67 1.02 -0.69
C THR A 34 -17.50 0.20 -0.16
N HIS A 35 -16.80 0.76 0.82
CA HIS A 35 -15.84 0.04 1.66
C HIS A 35 -16.41 -0.32 3.06
N ILE A 36 -17.70 -0.07 3.30
CA ILE A 36 -18.41 -0.40 4.54
C ILE A 36 -19.31 -1.61 4.29
N PHE A 37 -19.01 -2.74 4.92
CA PHE A 37 -19.69 -4.03 4.65
C PHE A 37 -20.82 -4.36 5.63
N ASP A 38 -21.05 -3.52 6.64
CA ASP A 38 -22.07 -3.76 7.67
C ASP A 38 -23.48 -3.72 7.07
N GLY A 39 -24.29 -4.74 7.35
CA GLY A 39 -25.70 -4.79 6.94
C GLY A 39 -25.94 -5.14 5.46
N LEU A 40 -24.90 -5.40 4.66
CA LEU A 40 -25.04 -5.81 3.26
C LEU A 40 -25.29 -7.30 3.07
N ASP A 41 -24.97 -8.13 4.07
CA ASP A 41 -25.04 -9.59 4.02
C ASP A 41 -26.42 -10.13 3.57
N ASP A 42 -27.51 -9.41 3.90
CA ASP A 42 -28.89 -9.85 3.68
C ASP A 42 -29.53 -9.25 2.41
N TRP A 43 -28.98 -8.16 1.89
CA TRP A 43 -29.53 -7.44 0.73
C TRP A 43 -28.75 -7.70 -0.56
N ALA A 44 -27.43 -7.86 -0.49
CA ALA A 44 -26.60 -8.02 -1.67
C ALA A 44 -26.87 -9.37 -2.39
N THR A 45 -27.18 -9.30 -3.69
CA THR A 45 -27.40 -10.48 -4.53
C THR A 45 -26.14 -10.93 -5.27
N ASP A 46 -25.41 -9.95 -5.77
CA ASP A 46 -24.23 -10.08 -6.61
C ASP A 46 -23.10 -9.26 -6.00
N LEU A 47 -21.88 -9.80 -6.06
CA LEU A 47 -20.70 -9.16 -5.52
C LEU A 47 -19.66 -9.03 -6.62
N PHE A 48 -19.13 -7.82 -6.76
CA PHE A 48 -18.07 -7.46 -7.70
C PHE A 48 -16.87 -6.98 -6.91
N TYR A 49 -15.77 -7.70 -7.02
CA TYR A 49 -14.51 -7.30 -6.42
C TYR A 49 -13.69 -6.47 -7.40
N LEU A 50 -13.31 -5.26 -7.00
CA LEU A 50 -12.39 -4.40 -7.75
C LEU A 50 -11.01 -4.45 -7.10
N THR A 51 -10.01 -4.76 -7.92
CA THR A 51 -8.61 -4.90 -7.47
C THR A 51 -7.88 -3.56 -7.44
N ASP A 52 -6.76 -3.48 -6.72
CA ASP A 52 -5.87 -2.31 -6.66
C ASP A 52 -5.35 -1.82 -8.02
N ARG A 53 -5.48 -2.62 -9.09
CA ARG A 53 -5.07 -2.28 -10.46
C ARG A 53 -6.19 -1.76 -11.35
N GLY A 54 -7.40 -1.58 -10.80
CA GLY A 54 -8.58 -1.24 -11.59
C GLY A 54 -9.08 -2.39 -12.47
N ALA A 55 -8.64 -3.63 -12.19
CA ALA A 55 -9.18 -4.82 -12.83
C ALA A 55 -10.30 -5.45 -11.98
N CYS A 56 -11.27 -6.08 -12.64
CA CYS A 56 -12.29 -6.87 -11.95
C CYS A 56 -11.67 -8.19 -11.47
N GLY A 57 -11.77 -8.45 -10.17
CA GLY A 57 -11.43 -9.72 -9.55
C GLY A 57 -12.59 -10.71 -9.63
N TRP A 58 -12.92 -11.33 -8.50
CA TRP A 58 -14.07 -12.23 -8.43
C TRP A 58 -15.38 -11.46 -8.68
N GLN A 59 -16.26 -12.05 -9.49
CA GLN A 59 -17.59 -11.51 -9.77
C GLN A 59 -18.60 -12.65 -9.84
N GLY A 60 -19.79 -12.43 -9.31
CA GLY A 60 -20.88 -13.39 -9.40
C GLY A 60 -21.88 -13.28 -8.27
N LYS A 61 -22.79 -14.24 -8.22
CA LYS A 61 -23.81 -14.30 -7.17
C LYS A 61 -23.18 -14.66 -5.84
N MET A 62 -23.64 -14.00 -4.79
CA MET A 62 -23.14 -14.23 -3.43
C MET A 62 -23.33 -15.68 -2.96
N LYS A 63 -24.37 -16.35 -3.47
CA LYS A 63 -24.66 -17.76 -3.20
C LYS A 63 -23.62 -18.71 -3.77
N ASP A 64 -22.94 -18.35 -4.84
CA ASP A 64 -21.98 -19.21 -5.53
C ASP A 64 -20.58 -19.12 -4.90
N LEU A 65 -20.37 -18.14 -4.01
CA LEU A 65 -19.10 -17.97 -3.32
C LEU A 65 -18.96 -19.01 -2.18
N ALA A 66 -18.07 -19.98 -2.36
CA ALA A 66 -17.80 -21.03 -1.36
C ALA A 66 -17.46 -20.46 0.03
N VAL A 67 -16.63 -19.41 0.07
CA VAL A 67 -16.25 -18.72 1.31
C VAL A 67 -17.48 -18.13 2.03
N TYR A 68 -18.45 -17.58 1.28
CA TYR A 68 -19.69 -17.08 1.85
C TYR A 68 -20.53 -18.23 2.45
N GLN A 69 -20.64 -19.36 1.76
CA GLN A 69 -21.37 -20.52 2.28
C GLN A 69 -20.76 -21.06 3.57
N GLU A 70 -19.42 -21.15 3.64
CA GLU A 70 -18.72 -21.57 4.85
C GLU A 70 -18.95 -20.60 6.02
N LEU A 71 -18.87 -19.29 5.76
CA LEU A 71 -19.10 -18.26 6.77
C LEU A 71 -20.56 -18.24 7.25
N LYS A 72 -21.50 -18.52 6.33
CA LYS A 72 -22.91 -18.68 6.65
C LYS A 72 -23.16 -19.92 7.52
N ALA A 73 -22.52 -21.05 7.22
CA ALA A 73 -22.61 -22.26 8.03
C ALA A 73 -22.03 -22.09 9.43
N LYS A 74 -20.96 -21.29 9.57
CA LYS A 74 -20.33 -20.94 10.85
C LYS A 74 -21.08 -19.83 11.61
N ASN A 75 -22.17 -19.30 11.05
CA ASN A 75 -22.93 -18.17 11.59
C ASN A 75 -22.05 -16.94 11.92
N HIS A 76 -21.10 -16.62 11.04
CA HIS A 76 -20.19 -15.50 11.25
C HIS A 76 -20.95 -14.16 11.22
N PRO A 77 -20.71 -13.25 12.18
CA PRO A 77 -21.50 -12.01 12.30
C PRO A 77 -21.25 -11.00 11.17
N ALA A 78 -20.06 -11.02 10.56
CA ALA A 78 -19.68 -10.08 9.49
C ALA A 78 -19.09 -10.84 8.29
N LYS A 79 -19.95 -11.48 7.49
CA LYS A 79 -19.50 -12.41 6.42
C LYS A 79 -18.84 -11.65 5.29
N MET A 80 -19.47 -10.57 4.82
CA MET A 80 -18.92 -9.71 3.77
C MET A 80 -17.60 -9.06 4.17
N LEU A 81 -17.48 -8.60 5.42
CA LEU A 81 -16.22 -8.07 5.93
C LEU A 81 -15.11 -9.12 5.89
N ALA A 82 -15.40 -10.35 6.32
CA ALA A 82 -14.40 -11.43 6.31
C ALA A 82 -13.94 -11.79 4.88
N ILE A 83 -14.87 -11.81 3.91
CA ILE A 83 -14.56 -12.02 2.49
C ILE A 83 -13.66 -10.89 1.97
N ALA A 84 -14.05 -9.64 2.21
CA ALA A 84 -13.29 -8.47 1.78
C ALA A 84 -11.89 -8.44 2.42
N ASP A 85 -11.78 -8.71 3.73
CA ASP A 85 -10.50 -8.78 4.44
C ASP A 85 -9.58 -9.86 3.86
N HIS A 86 -10.12 -11.05 3.52
CA HIS A 86 -9.35 -12.11 2.87
C HIS A 86 -8.75 -11.65 1.54
N TRP A 87 -9.52 -10.98 0.69
CA TRP A 87 -9.05 -10.50 -0.61
C TRP A 87 -8.09 -9.31 -0.49
N LEU A 88 -8.45 -8.30 0.31
CA LEU A 88 -7.64 -7.09 0.50
C LEU A 88 -6.29 -7.39 1.16
N ARG A 89 -6.23 -8.34 2.11
CA ARG A 89 -4.95 -8.79 2.69
C ARG A 89 -4.06 -9.45 1.64
N ALA A 90 -4.63 -10.27 0.76
CA ALA A 90 -3.88 -10.90 -0.31
C ALA A 90 -3.26 -9.86 -1.27
N GLU A 91 -4.00 -8.81 -1.61
CA GLU A 91 -3.49 -7.70 -2.42
C GLU A 91 -2.40 -6.91 -1.70
N LEU A 92 -2.61 -6.57 -0.43
CA LEU A 92 -1.62 -5.85 0.37
C LEU A 92 -0.29 -6.60 0.44
N ASN A 93 -0.33 -7.92 0.61
CA ASN A 93 0.87 -8.76 0.64
C ASN A 93 1.59 -8.77 -0.72
N ARG A 94 0.86 -8.94 -1.83
CA ARG A 94 1.43 -8.86 -3.19
C ARG A 94 2.06 -7.49 -3.47
N ALA A 95 1.43 -6.41 -3.02
CA ALA A 95 1.96 -5.05 -3.16
C ALA A 95 3.26 -4.85 -2.34
N ARG A 96 3.34 -5.42 -1.14
CA ARG A 96 4.56 -5.41 -0.31
C ARG A 96 5.69 -6.19 -0.95
N GLU A 97 5.43 -7.39 -1.46
CA GLU A 97 6.43 -8.21 -2.14
C GLU A 97 7.02 -7.52 -3.37
N ARG A 98 6.19 -6.86 -4.17
CA ARG A 98 6.65 -6.07 -5.32
C ARG A 98 7.61 -4.95 -4.92
N LYS A 99 7.24 -4.17 -3.90
CA LYS A 99 8.11 -3.09 -3.38
C LYS A 99 9.44 -3.64 -2.85
N GLN A 100 9.45 -4.82 -2.26
CA GLN A 100 10.70 -5.47 -1.81
C GLN A 100 11.56 -5.92 -3.00
N LYS A 101 10.95 -6.52 -4.04
CA LYS A 101 11.66 -6.92 -5.27
C LYS A 101 12.22 -5.73 -6.04
N GLU A 102 11.47 -4.63 -6.14
CA GLU A 102 11.93 -3.38 -6.77
C GLU A 102 13.14 -2.78 -6.02
N LYS A 103 13.12 -2.80 -4.68
CA LYS A 103 14.26 -2.36 -3.86
C LYS A 103 15.48 -3.26 -4.00
N ALA A 104 15.30 -4.58 -4.10
CA ALA A 104 16.39 -5.55 -4.27
C ALA A 104 16.99 -5.54 -5.69
N SER A 105 16.20 -5.16 -6.70
CA SER A 105 16.60 -5.16 -8.12
C SER A 105 17.24 -3.86 -8.60
N GLY A 106 17.28 -2.81 -7.78
CA GLY A 106 17.97 -1.56 -8.13
C GLY A 106 19.48 -1.78 -8.16
N ALA A 107 20.16 -1.42 -9.25
CA ALA A 107 21.62 -1.52 -9.42
C ALA A 107 22.46 -0.74 -8.38
N LEU A 108 21.82 0.02 -7.49
CA LEU A 108 22.39 0.75 -6.36
C LEU A 108 22.15 0.09 -4.99
N ALA A 109 21.41 -1.03 -4.91
CA ALA A 109 21.08 -1.69 -3.65
C ALA A 109 22.31 -2.28 -2.93
N HIS A 110 23.41 -2.49 -3.65
CA HIS A 110 24.64 -3.07 -3.11
C HIS A 110 25.78 -2.06 -2.89
N GLN A 111 25.56 -0.77 -3.18
CA GLN A 111 26.50 0.27 -2.79
C GLN A 111 26.13 0.76 -1.39
N LEU A 112 26.92 0.34 -0.40
CA LEU A 112 27.00 1.06 0.88
C LEU A 112 27.38 2.50 0.55
N ASP A 113 26.45 3.43 0.68
CA ASP A 113 26.73 4.83 0.47
C ASP A 113 27.67 5.33 1.60
N PRO A 114 28.93 5.72 1.31
CA PRO A 114 29.86 6.18 2.35
C PRO A 114 29.42 7.49 3.01
N THR A 115 28.44 8.19 2.44
CA THR A 115 27.81 9.38 3.04
C THR A 115 26.64 9.08 3.97
N ASP A 116 26.19 7.82 4.06
CA ASP A 116 25.08 7.41 4.93
C ASP A 116 25.57 7.22 6.38
N ARG A 117 26.03 8.33 6.98
CA ARG A 117 26.40 8.41 8.40
C ARG A 117 25.22 8.75 9.30
N GLN A 118 24.01 8.88 8.76
CA GLN A 118 22.87 9.42 9.49
C GLN A 118 21.58 8.66 9.24
N GLY A 119 21.37 7.61 10.03
CA GLY A 119 20.02 7.12 10.35
C GLY A 119 19.84 5.61 10.29
N GLY A 120 20.35 4.89 11.29
CA GLY A 120 20.02 3.48 11.45
C GLY A 120 20.44 2.90 12.80
N TYR A 121 19.47 2.37 13.54
CA TYR A 121 19.66 1.60 14.78
C TYR A 121 20.23 0.21 14.49
N ALA A 122 21.43 0.13 13.90
CA ALA A 122 22.13 -1.14 13.67
C ALA A 122 23.17 -1.38 14.78
N SER A 123 23.00 -2.48 15.52
CA SER A 123 23.93 -2.98 16.53
C SER A 123 25.22 -3.45 15.85
N GLY A 124 26.28 -2.64 15.86
CA GLY A 124 27.56 -3.04 15.27
C GLY A 124 28.60 -1.95 14.99
N ARG A 125 28.51 -0.75 15.58
CA ARG A 125 29.50 0.31 15.39
C ARG A 125 30.75 0.08 16.26
N GLY A 126 31.71 -0.68 15.74
CA GLY A 126 33.00 -0.91 16.40
C GLY A 126 34.16 -1.30 15.48
N ILE A 127 34.03 -1.20 14.15
CA ILE A 127 35.12 -1.55 13.24
C ILE A 127 35.96 -0.28 12.99
N LYS A 128 37.17 -0.24 13.54
CA LYS A 128 38.20 0.72 13.14
C LYS A 128 38.61 0.41 11.70
N VAL A 129 38.36 1.34 10.78
CA VAL A 129 38.91 1.27 9.42
C VAL A 129 40.00 2.33 9.30
N GLU A 130 41.24 1.89 9.17
CA GLU A 130 42.39 2.73 8.84
C GLU A 130 42.17 3.39 7.47
N THR A 131 42.30 4.70 7.42
CA THR A 131 42.08 5.48 6.19
C THR A 131 43.37 5.57 5.39
N THR A 132 43.59 4.64 4.46
CA THR A 132 44.56 4.89 3.37
C THR A 132 43.87 5.70 2.29
N SER A 133 44.35 6.92 2.05
CA SER A 133 43.80 7.82 1.03
C SER A 133 44.21 7.37 -0.37
N THR A 134 43.34 6.64 -1.06
CA THR A 134 43.44 6.46 -2.50
C THR A 134 42.38 7.32 -3.18
N GLN A 135 42.80 8.25 -4.03
CA GLN A 135 41.90 9.10 -4.81
C GLN A 135 41.15 8.24 -5.83
N ILE A 136 39.85 8.05 -5.62
CA ILE A 136 38.97 7.44 -6.61
C ILE A 136 38.47 8.54 -7.53
N VAL A 137 39.03 8.61 -8.74
CA VAL A 137 38.51 9.46 -9.82
C VAL A 137 37.23 8.82 -10.34
N ARG A 138 36.09 9.50 -10.16
CA ARG A 138 34.79 9.06 -10.69
C ARG A 138 34.65 9.58 -12.13
N GLN A 139 34.63 8.71 -13.13
CA GLN A 139 34.28 9.04 -14.51
C GLN A 139 32.88 8.54 -14.85
N GLY A 140 32.12 9.33 -15.61
CA GLY A 140 30.98 8.80 -16.38
C GLY A 140 29.61 9.43 -16.09
N ARG A 141 29.52 10.71 -15.72
CA ARG A 141 28.25 11.43 -15.81
C ARG A 141 28.16 12.20 -17.12
N LEU A 142 26.94 12.33 -17.64
CA LEU A 142 26.59 13.23 -18.75
C LEU A 142 27.02 14.70 -18.52
N SER A 143 27.25 15.10 -17.27
CA SER A 143 27.83 16.41 -16.91
C SER A 143 29.29 16.58 -17.34
N ASP A 144 30.05 15.49 -17.47
CA ASP A 144 31.48 15.51 -17.82
C ASP A 144 31.69 15.75 -19.33
N ILE A 145 30.71 15.38 -20.15
CA ILE A 145 30.71 15.58 -21.62
C ILE A 145 30.39 17.05 -21.98
N MET A 146 29.69 17.77 -21.12
CA MET A 146 29.27 19.17 -21.34
C MET A 146 30.27 20.22 -20.81
N GLY A 147 31.50 19.81 -20.46
CA GLY A 147 32.61 20.74 -20.21
C GLY A 147 32.50 21.60 -18.94
N ASN A 148 31.62 21.26 -17.99
CA ASN A 148 31.56 21.98 -16.71
C ASN A 148 32.39 21.27 -15.63
N SER A 149 33.71 21.41 -15.73
CA SER A 149 34.67 21.00 -14.70
C SER A 149 34.57 21.94 -13.48
N GLY A 150 33.47 21.85 -12.74
CA GLY A 150 33.26 22.64 -11.53
C GLY A 150 34.12 22.12 -10.36
N VAL A 151 35.35 22.61 -10.25
CA VAL A 151 36.18 22.43 -9.05
C VAL A 151 35.56 23.24 -7.92
N LEU A 152 34.78 22.59 -7.05
CA LEU A 152 34.34 23.18 -5.78
C LEU A 152 35.45 22.96 -4.74
N GLU A 153 36.41 23.88 -4.68
CA GLU A 153 37.28 24.03 -3.52
C GLU A 153 36.44 24.44 -2.30
N LYS A 154 36.12 23.48 -1.43
CA LYS A 154 35.64 23.77 -0.08
C LYS A 154 36.83 24.08 0.82
N LYS A 155 37.20 25.36 0.93
CA LYS A 155 38.02 25.87 2.04
C LYS A 155 37.36 25.51 3.37
N LYS A 156 37.99 24.62 4.15
CA LYS A 156 37.56 24.26 5.50
C LYS A 156 38.03 25.37 6.46
N ARG A 157 37.11 26.05 7.14
CA ARG A 157 37.47 26.97 8.24
C ARG A 157 38.02 26.15 9.40
N VAL A 158 39.20 26.52 9.87
CA VAL A 158 39.82 26.03 11.10
C VAL A 158 39.12 26.75 12.27
N VAL A 159 38.68 25.98 13.27
CA VAL A 159 38.33 26.53 14.58
C VAL A 159 39.41 26.03 15.52
N GLU A 160 40.29 26.94 15.93
CA GLU A 160 41.21 26.72 17.06
C GLU A 160 40.38 26.71 18.34
N VAL A 161 40.66 25.74 19.22
CA VAL A 161 40.22 25.77 20.61
C VAL A 161 41.49 25.84 21.44
N SER A 162 41.75 27.01 22.02
CA SER A 162 42.81 27.22 23.01
C SER A 162 42.54 26.40 24.28
N ASN A 163 43.62 25.91 24.89
CA ASN A 163 43.68 25.15 26.14
C ASN A 163 42.80 25.69 27.27
#